data_AF-A0A6J4PQK7-F1
#
_entry.id   AF-A0A6J4PQK7-F1
#
_cell.length_a   1.000
_cell.length_b   1.000
_cell.length_c   1.000
_cell.angle_alpha   90.00
_cell.angle_beta   90.00
_cell.angle_gamma   90.00
#
_symmetry.space_group_name_H-M   'P 1'
#
loop_
_entity.id
_entity.type
_entity.pdbx_description
1 polymer ?
#
loop_
_entity_poly.entity_id
_entity_poly.type
_entity_poly.pdbx_seq_one_letter_code
_entity_poly.pdbx_strand_id
1 'polypeptide(L)' 'MGHTLHYTDITEIALESGYLVSRGRTPHNTMRARLSVDVRDNPESPFVQTAPGVYGLQGPAL' A
#
# COMPACT_ATOMS: atom_id res chain seq x y z
N MET A 1 -13.79 -11.02 -0.76
CA MET A 1 -13.35 -10.04 0.25
C MET A 1 -11.84 -9.91 0.10
N GLY A 2 -11.32 -8.74 -0.27
CA GLY A 2 -9.88 -8.50 -0.23
C GLY A 2 -9.39 -8.56 1.22
N HIS A 3 -8.25 -9.20 1.48
CA HIS A 3 -7.62 -9.20 2.80
C HIS A 3 -6.77 -7.94 2.97
N THR A 4 -6.62 -7.46 4.20
CA THR A 4 -5.73 -6.34 4.50
C THR A 4 -4.29 -6.82 4.57
N LEU A 5 -3.34 -5.95 4.21
CA LEU A 5 -1.92 -6.27 4.16
C LEU A 5 -1.10 -5.20 4.86
N HIS A 6 -0.03 -5.60 5.53
CA HIS A 6 0.96 -4.64 6.02
C HIS A 6 1.73 -4.06 4.83
N TYR A 7 2.15 -2.79 4.90
CA TYR A 7 2.86 -2.15 3.80
C TYR A 7 4.13 -2.89 3.39
N THR A 8 4.74 -3.65 4.30
CA THR A 8 5.87 -4.53 3.99
C THR A 8 5.49 -5.58 2.96
N ASP A 9 4.39 -6.31 3.21
CA ASP A 9 3.92 -7.36 2.31
C ASP A 9 3.48 -6.77 0.96
N ILE A 10 2.82 -5.60 0.98
CA ILE A 10 2.46 -4.88 -0.25
C ILE A 10 3.72 -4.51 -1.05
N THR A 11 4.78 -4.07 -0.37
CA THR A 11 6.06 -3.72 -1.01
C THR A 11 6.68 -4.95 -1.67
N GLU A 12 6.78 -6.06 -0.94
CA GLU A 12 7.38 -7.31 -1.46
C GLU A 12 6.58 -7.86 -2.64
N ILE A 13 5.25 -7.96 -2.52
CA ILE A 13 4.38 -8.41 -3.63
C ILE A 13 4.58 -7.52 -4.86
N ALA A 14 4.66 -6.20 -4.69
CA ALA A 14 4.86 -5.28 -5.79
C ALA A 14 6.24 -5.44 -6.46
N LEU A 15 7.30 -5.69 -5.68
CA LEU A 15 8.64 -5.97 -6.19
C LEU A 15 8.68 -7.30 -6.95
N GLU A 16 8.17 -8.37 -6.34
CA GLU A 16 8.15 -9.72 -6.90
C GLU A 16 7.31 -9.81 -8.17
N SER A 17 6.18 -9.09 -8.20
CA SER A 17 5.29 -9.04 -9.37
C SER A 17 5.77 -8.06 -10.45
N GLY A 18 6.85 -7.32 -10.21
CA GLY A 18 7.38 -6.31 -11.15
C GLY A 18 6.56 -5.02 -11.26
N TYR A 19 5.55 -4.82 -10.40
CA TYR A 19 4.77 -3.58 -10.33
C TYR A 19 5.57 -2.42 -9.73
N LEU A 20 6.55 -2.73 -8.90
CA LEU A 20 7.48 -1.78 -8.32
C LEU A 20 8.90 -2.14 -8.76
N VAL A 21 9.62 -1.14 -9.26
CA VAL A 21 11.07 -1.22 -9.45
C VAL A 21 11.72 -0.21 -8.51
N SER A 22 12.52 -0.67 -7.56
CA SER A 22 13.27 0.19 -6.65
C SER A 22 14.74 0.23 -7.01
N ARG A 23 15.27 1.43 -7.22
CA ARG A 23 16.72 1.69 -7.32
C ARG A 23 17.33 2.21 -6.00
N GLY A 24 16.47 2.43 -4.99
CA GLY A 24 16.85 2.99 -3.70
C GLY A 24 16.98 1.91 -2.61
N ARG A 25 17.55 2.32 -1.46
CA ARG A 25 17.89 1.41 -0.35
C ARG A 25 16.69 1.01 0.54
N THR A 26 15.59 1.75 0.50
CA THR A 26 14.48 1.60 1.46
C THR A 26 13.10 1.60 0.79
N PRO A 27 12.80 0.65 -0.13
CA PRO A 27 11.51 0.58 -0.82
C PRO A 27 10.33 0.53 0.14
N HIS A 28 10.48 -0.19 1.24
CA HIS A 28 9.52 -0.29 2.35
C HIS A 28 9.11 1.06 2.94
N ASN A 29 10.09 1.90 3.29
CA ASN A 29 9.81 3.22 3.86
C ASN A 29 9.14 4.13 2.84
N THR A 30 9.55 4.03 1.58
CA THR A 30 8.93 4.78 0.47
C THR A 30 7.48 4.34 0.25
N MET A 31 7.20 3.04 0.21
CA MET A 31 5.84 2.50 0.07
C MET A 31 4.95 2.94 1.24
N ARG A 32 5.44 2.80 2.49
CA ARG A 32 4.74 3.29 3.68
C ARG A 32 4.38 4.76 3.55
N ALA A 33 5.35 5.61 3.21
CA ALA A 33 5.13 7.04 3.07
C ALA A 33 4.11 7.34 1.97
N ARG A 34 4.18 6.64 0.83
CA ARG A 34 3.25 6.84 -0.28
C ARG A 34 1.82 6.46 0.10
N LEU A 35 1.61 5.30 0.72
CA LEU A 35 0.31 4.86 1.18
C LEU A 35 -0.26 5.76 2.28
N SER A 36 0.56 6.16 3.26
CA SER A 36 0.12 7.07 4.33
C SER A 36 -0.27 8.45 3.81
N VAL A 37 0.50 9.01 2.87
CA VAL A 37 0.20 10.33 2.27
C VAL A 37 -1.05 10.24 1.41
N ASP A 38 -1.17 9.21 0.57
CA ASP A 38 -2.35 9.03 -0.29
C ASP A 38 -3.63 8.88 0.54
N VAL A 39 -3.67 7.97 1.51
CA VAL A 39 -4.86 7.79 2.37
C VAL A 39 -5.23 9.06 3.16
N ARG A 40 -4.25 9.90 3.52
CA ARG A 40 -4.50 11.12 4.30
C ARG A 40 -4.98 12.27 3.42
N ASP A 41 -4.37 12.45 2.25
CA ASP A 41 -4.50 13.67 1.45
C ASP A 41 -5.39 13.47 0.21
N ASN A 42 -5.70 12.21 -0.16
CA ASN A 42 -6.55 11.85 -1.29
C ASN A 42 -7.86 11.20 -0.81
N PRO A 43 -9.00 11.92 -0.80
CA PRO A 43 -10.29 11.38 -0.39
C PRO A 43 -10.84 10.30 -1.35
N GLU A 44 -10.30 10.22 -2.56
CA GLU A 44 -10.64 9.19 -3.57
C GLU A 44 -9.60 8.05 -3.59
N SER A 45 -8.75 7.94 -2.56
CA SER A 45 -7.80 6.85 -2.47
C SER A 45 -8.52 5.50 -2.53
N PRO A 46 -8.08 4.56 -3.39
CA PRO A 46 -8.62 3.21 -3.38
C PRO A 46 -8.20 2.43 -2.13
N PHE A 47 -7.31 2.99 -1.30
CA PHE A 47 -6.83 2.36 -0.07
C PHE A 47 -7.51 2.94 1.17
N VAL A 48 -7.56 2.11 2.21
CA VAL A 48 -7.94 2.52 3.56
C VAL A 48 -6.95 1.93 4.56
N GLN A 49 -6.49 2.74 5.51
CA GLN A 49 -5.66 2.24 6.61
C GLN A 49 -6.56 1.68 7.71
N THR A 50 -6.46 0.37 7.96
CA THR A 50 -7.31 -0.33 8.95
C THR A 50 -6.62 -0.52 10.30
N ALA A 51 -5.29 -0.45 10.32
CA ALA A 51 -4.44 -0.46 11.52
C ALA A 51 -3.09 0.19 11.19
N PRO A 52 -2.22 0.51 12.17
CA PRO A 52 -0.91 1.09 11.89
C PRO A 52 -0.11 0.27 10.87
N GLY A 53 0.14 0.87 9.69
CA GLY A 53 0.86 0.23 8.60
C GLY A 53 0.09 -0.85 7.82
N VAL A 54 -1.18 -1.09 8.13
CA VAL A 54 -2.02 -2.11 7.48
C VAL A 54 -3.09 -1.44 6.62
N TYR A 55 -3.18 -1.88 5.36
CA TYR A 55 -4.03 -1.28 4.34
C TYR A 55 -4.95 -2.31 3.71
N GLY A 56 -6.19 -1.90 3.43
CA GLY A 56 -7.16 -2.62 2.60
C GLY A 56 -7.60 -1.77 1.41
N LEU A 57 -8.46 -2.35 0.58
CA LEU A 57 -9.10 -1.62 -0.52
C LEU A 57 -10.47 -1.08 -0.09
N GLN A 58 -10.79 0.14 -0.50
CA GLN A 58 -12.14 0.67 -0.45
C GLN A 58 -12.97 -0.03 -1.53
N GLY A 59 -14.12 -0.60 -1.16
CA GLY A 59 -14.99 -1.36 -2.06
C GLY A 59 -15.72 -0.49 -3.10
N PRO A 60 -16.47 -1.11 -4.04
CA PRO A 60 -17.04 -2.46 -3.90
C PRO A 60 -16.17 -3.55 -4.54
N ALA A 61 -16.14 -4.72 -3.90
CA ALA A 61 -15.78 -5.95 -4.58
C ALA A 61 -16.76 -6.14 -5.75
N LEU A 62 -16.23 -6.26 -6.97
CA LEU A 62 -17.00 -6.85 -8.06
C LEU A 62 -17.42 -8.27 -7.69
#